data_AF-A0AAD7NPA4-F1
#
_entry.id   AF-A0AAD7NPA4-F1
#
_cell.length_a   1.000
_cell.length_b   1.000
_cell.length_c   1.000
_cell.angle_alpha   90.00
_cell.angle_beta   90.00
_cell.angle_gamma   90.00
#
_symmetry.space_group_name_H-M   'P 1'
#
loop_
_entity.id
_entity.type
_entity.pdbx_description
1 polymer ?
#
loop_
_entity_poly.entity_id
_entity_poly.type
_entity_poly.pdbx_seq_one_letter_code
_entity_poly.pdbx_strand_id
1 'polypeptide(L)'
;MDPGLQDLDFAHILQLETEEQECLNLPGSCPTRCETCGEVTGSLYRCRTCFWPRIICRKCTLAGHAEQPLHRIESVPDFKGMTLAMMGLVVFLGHGGGKCPQGVRDADFTVLGLDGAHDVILDFCGCPEAPTRGMQLEAMRLHGWRSEHTALDFEMARYREDLGLITRQPQKKKARKGERKTVVS
;
A
#
# COMPACT_ATOMS: atom_id res chain seq x y z
N MET A 1 37.07 -33.99 21.05
CA MET A 1 36.38 -35.01 20.23
C MET A 1 35.28 -35.54 21.10
N ASP A 2 34.05 -35.14 20.81
CA ASP A 2 32.87 -35.51 21.59
C ASP A 2 32.10 -36.58 20.79
N PRO A 3 31.99 -37.83 21.28
CA PRO A 3 31.37 -38.92 20.54
C PRO A 3 29.92 -39.08 21.01
N GLY A 4 28.98 -38.38 20.39
CA GLY A 4 27.59 -38.45 20.86
C GLY A 4 26.52 -37.85 19.95
N LEU A 5 26.75 -37.75 18.64
CA LEU A 5 25.76 -37.18 17.72
C LEU A 5 25.65 -37.97 16.42
N GLN A 6 25.37 -39.27 16.53
CA GLN A 6 24.86 -40.08 15.44
C GLN A 6 23.83 -41.02 16.05
N ASP A 7 22.56 -40.76 15.75
CA ASP A 7 21.45 -41.74 15.69
C ASP A 7 20.11 -41.00 15.70
N LEU A 8 19.94 -40.06 14.76
CA LEU A 8 18.60 -39.80 14.25
C LEU A 8 18.38 -40.84 13.15
N ASP A 9 17.66 -41.90 13.52
CA ASP A 9 17.27 -43.00 12.63
C ASP A 9 16.71 -42.42 11.31
N PHE A 10 17.20 -42.94 10.19
CA PHE A 10 16.76 -42.58 8.84
C PHE A 10 15.24 -42.71 8.70
N ALA A 11 14.61 -43.62 9.45
CA ALA A 11 13.16 -43.77 9.52
C ALA A 11 12.44 -42.55 10.14
N HIS A 12 13.07 -41.85 11.08
CA HIS A 12 12.51 -40.65 11.73
C HIS A 12 12.60 -39.41 10.84
N ILE A 13 13.67 -39.29 10.04
CA ILE A 13 13.81 -38.24 9.02
C ILE A 13 12.77 -38.44 7.91
N LEU A 14 12.57 -39.68 7.47
CA LEU A 14 11.55 -40.02 6.47
C LEU A 14 10.11 -39.80 6.97
N GLN A 15 9.84 -39.99 8.27
CA GLN A 15 8.51 -39.72 8.85
C GLN A 15 8.16 -38.22 8.87
N LEU A 16 9.13 -37.34 9.14
CA LEU A 16 8.93 -35.89 9.06
C LEU A 16 8.72 -35.41 7.61
N GLU A 17 9.37 -36.04 6.63
CA GLU A 17 9.18 -35.72 5.20
C GLU A 17 7.82 -36.19 4.66
N THR A 18 7.24 -37.27 5.21
CA THR A 18 5.93 -37.78 4.76
C THR A 18 4.74 -36.93 5.21
N GLU A 19 4.81 -36.26 6.36
CA GLU A 19 3.74 -35.35 6.82
C GLU A 19 3.73 -34.02 6.03
N GLU A 20 4.89 -33.59 5.49
CA GLU A 20 5.00 -32.39 4.66
C GLU A 20 4.61 -32.64 3.18
N GLN A 21 4.74 -33.87 2.68
CA GLN A 21 4.51 -34.22 1.28
C GLN A 21 3.05 -34.49 0.90
N GLU A 22 2.15 -34.76 1.85
CA GLU A 22 0.74 -35.08 1.53
C GLU A 22 -0.06 -33.87 1.00
N CYS A 23 0.41 -32.64 1.24
CA CYS A 23 -0.28 -31.45 0.78
C CYS A 23 0.04 -31.05 -0.69
N LEU A 24 1.06 -31.65 -1.29
CA LEU A 24 1.49 -31.33 -2.66
C LEU A 24 0.62 -31.99 -3.75
N ASN A 25 -0.24 -32.94 -3.37
CA ASN A 25 -0.95 -33.81 -4.32
C ASN A 25 -2.46 -33.56 -4.44
N LEU A 26 -3.01 -32.51 -3.79
CA LEU A 26 -4.42 -32.14 -3.89
C LEU A 26 -4.59 -30.77 -4.58
N PRO A 27 -5.28 -30.71 -5.75
CA PRO A 27 -5.64 -29.43 -6.34
C PRO A 27 -6.69 -28.72 -5.47
N GLY A 28 -6.30 -27.64 -4.81
CA GLY A 28 -7.24 -26.63 -4.30
C GLY A 28 -7.27 -26.36 -2.78
N SER A 29 -6.45 -26.97 -1.93
CA SER A 29 -6.36 -26.56 -0.51
C SER A 29 -5.17 -27.21 0.22
N CYS A 30 -3.94 -26.79 -0.09
CA CYS A 30 -2.89 -26.85 0.93
C CYS A 30 -2.93 -25.52 1.68
N PRO A 31 -3.23 -25.50 2.98
CA PRO A 31 -3.08 -24.30 3.74
C PRO A 31 -1.57 -24.05 3.87
N THR A 32 -1.10 -23.06 3.14
CA THR A 32 0.32 -22.75 3.07
C THR A 32 0.68 -21.93 4.30
N ARG A 33 1.80 -22.27 4.92
CA ARG A 33 2.27 -21.63 6.15
C ARG A 33 2.87 -20.27 5.83
N CYS A 34 2.45 -19.24 6.57
CA CYS A 34 3.04 -17.92 6.45
C CYS A 34 4.52 -17.91 6.88
N GLU A 35 5.43 -17.48 6.01
CA GLU A 35 6.88 -17.38 6.30
C GLU A 35 7.24 -16.36 7.40
N THR A 36 6.29 -15.56 7.88
CA THR A 36 6.53 -14.53 8.91
C THR A 36 5.98 -14.92 10.27
N CYS A 37 4.71 -15.33 10.36
CA CYS A 37 4.07 -15.66 11.63
C CYS A 37 3.85 -17.16 11.85
N GLY A 38 4.14 -18.01 10.86
CA GLY A 38 3.93 -19.45 10.94
C GLY A 38 2.46 -19.89 10.91
N GLU A 39 1.52 -18.95 10.76
CA GLU A 39 0.08 -19.23 10.70
C GLU A 39 -0.27 -20.00 9.42
N VAL A 40 -1.09 -21.04 9.58
CA VAL A 40 -1.60 -21.90 8.52
C VAL A 40 -2.89 -21.27 8.01
N THR A 41 -2.92 -20.89 6.73
CA THR A 41 -4.05 -20.16 6.12
C THR A 41 -4.36 -20.70 4.72
N GLY A 42 -5.63 -20.59 4.31
CA GLY A 42 -6.07 -20.98 2.96
C GLY A 42 -5.70 -19.97 1.86
N SER A 43 -5.08 -18.84 2.22
CA SER A 43 -4.65 -17.84 1.24
C SER A 43 -3.34 -17.19 1.67
N LEU A 44 -2.35 -17.23 0.76
CA LEU A 44 -1.09 -16.51 0.88
C LEU A 44 -0.90 -15.55 -0.28
N TYR A 45 0.04 -14.63 -0.07
CA TYR A 45 0.33 -13.53 -0.98
C TYR A 45 1.83 -13.32 -1.06
N ARG A 46 2.29 -12.84 -2.21
CA ARG A 46 3.66 -12.35 -2.40
C ARG A 46 3.64 -10.93 -2.91
N CYS A 47 4.61 -10.13 -2.49
CA CYS A 47 4.84 -8.81 -3.08
C CYS A 47 5.80 -8.94 -4.27
N ARG A 48 5.51 -8.26 -5.38
CA ARG A 48 6.41 -8.20 -6.55
C ARG A 48 7.41 -7.05 -6.50
N THR A 49 7.12 -6.03 -5.70
CA THR A 49 7.92 -4.80 -5.60
C THR A 49 9.01 -4.93 -4.54
N CYS A 50 8.75 -5.68 -3.46
CA CYS A 50 9.75 -5.94 -2.43
C CYS A 50 10.98 -6.64 -3.01
N PHE A 51 12.15 -6.22 -2.55
CA PHE A 51 13.42 -6.84 -2.94
C PHE A 51 13.49 -8.31 -2.53
N TRP A 52 12.94 -8.66 -1.36
CA TRP A 52 12.85 -10.03 -0.87
C TRP A 52 11.38 -10.48 -0.81
N PRO A 53 10.85 -11.12 -1.88
CA PRO A 53 9.45 -11.48 -1.98
C PRO A 53 9.16 -12.75 -1.15
N ARG A 54 8.64 -12.56 0.06
CA ARG A 54 8.14 -13.65 0.92
C ARG A 54 6.72 -14.06 0.55
N ILE A 55 6.38 -15.32 0.77
CA ILE A 55 4.99 -15.82 0.67
C ILE A 55 4.37 -15.83 2.07
N ILE A 56 3.44 -14.90 2.30
CA ILE A 56 2.94 -14.57 3.65
C ILE A 56 1.42 -14.37 3.67
N CYS A 57 0.83 -14.50 4.86
CA CYS A 57 -0.62 -14.33 5.04
C CYS A 57 -1.03 -12.85 4.91
N ARG A 58 -2.32 -12.61 4.67
CA ARG A 58 -2.90 -11.26 4.51
C ARG A 58 -2.49 -10.29 5.63
N LYS A 59 -2.51 -10.75 6.89
CA LYS A 59 -2.15 -9.93 8.05
C LYS A 59 -0.69 -9.46 7.97
N CYS A 60 0.23 -10.38 7.69
CA CYS A 60 1.64 -10.06 7.54
C CYS A 60 1.91 -9.20 6.30
N THR A 61 1.18 -9.41 5.19
CA THR A 61 1.24 -8.54 4.02
C THR A 61 0.85 -7.12 4.39
N LEU A 62 -0.30 -6.91 5.03
CA LEU A 62 -0.74 -5.56 5.41
C LEU A 62 0.20 -4.87 6.39
N ALA A 63 0.69 -5.61 7.41
CA ALA A 63 1.63 -5.07 8.38
C ALA A 63 2.97 -4.67 7.75
N GLY A 64 3.53 -5.53 6.89
CA GLY A 64 4.82 -5.28 6.24
C GLY A 64 4.80 -4.17 5.18
N HIS A 65 3.61 -3.78 4.70
CA HIS A 65 3.45 -2.78 3.63
C HIS A 65 2.69 -1.53 4.08
N ALA A 66 2.49 -1.33 5.40
CA ALA A 66 1.76 -0.17 5.92
C ALA A 66 2.36 1.17 5.47
N GLU A 67 3.70 1.23 5.34
CA GLU A 67 4.45 2.41 4.89
C GLU A 67 4.80 2.36 3.39
N GLN A 68 4.41 1.29 2.69
CA GLN A 68 4.71 1.06 1.28
C GLN A 68 3.41 0.75 0.50
N PRO A 69 2.42 1.67 0.49
CA PRO A 69 1.07 1.39 -0.01
C PRO A 69 0.99 1.19 -1.53
N LEU A 70 2.05 1.54 -2.27
CA LEU A 70 2.14 1.42 -3.73
C LEU A 70 2.81 0.10 -4.19
N HIS A 71 3.10 -0.82 -3.27
CA HIS A 71 3.64 -2.12 -3.63
C HIS A 71 2.58 -3.02 -4.27
N ARG A 72 2.99 -3.79 -5.29
CA ARG A 72 2.11 -4.71 -6.02
C ARG A 72 2.09 -6.08 -5.39
N ILE A 73 0.89 -6.60 -5.15
CA ILE A 73 0.69 -7.91 -4.51
C ILE A 73 0.11 -8.89 -5.52
N GLU A 74 0.43 -10.17 -5.36
CA GLU A 74 -0.20 -11.28 -6.06
C GLU A 74 -0.64 -12.34 -5.06
N SER A 75 -1.79 -12.96 -5.30
CA SER A 75 -2.20 -14.16 -4.58
C SER A 75 -1.38 -15.38 -5.02
N VAL A 76 -1.30 -16.38 -4.14
CA VAL A 76 -0.57 -17.63 -4.36
C VAL A 76 -1.53 -18.80 -4.14
N PRO A 77 -1.55 -19.81 -5.03
CA PRO A 77 -0.63 -20.07 -6.16
C PRO A 77 -1.09 -19.54 -7.52
N ASP A 78 -2.23 -18.85 -7.61
CA ASP A 78 -2.84 -18.41 -8.88
C ASP A 78 -2.18 -17.16 -9.49
N PHE A 79 -1.29 -16.48 -8.77
CA PHE A 79 -0.55 -15.30 -9.20
C PHE A 79 -1.43 -14.16 -9.73
N LYS A 80 -2.67 -14.08 -9.22
CA LYS A 80 -3.59 -13.02 -9.60
C LYS A 80 -3.18 -11.71 -8.92
N GLY A 81 -3.05 -10.65 -9.71
CA GLY A 81 -2.72 -9.32 -9.21
C GLY A 81 -3.79 -8.79 -8.24
N MET A 82 -3.32 -8.21 -7.14
CA MET A 82 -4.14 -7.56 -6.11
C MET A 82 -3.46 -6.27 -5.65
N THR A 83 -4.26 -5.29 -5.23
CA THR A 83 -3.75 -4.08 -4.56
C THR A 83 -3.83 -4.24 -3.05
N LEU A 84 -2.99 -3.49 -2.33
CA LEU A 84 -3.09 -3.41 -0.87
C LEU A 84 -4.44 -2.83 -0.43
N ALA A 85 -5.04 -1.94 -1.23
CA ALA A 85 -6.41 -1.45 -1.04
C ALA A 85 -7.47 -2.57 -1.08
N MET A 86 -7.39 -3.49 -2.05
CA MET A 86 -8.28 -4.67 -2.10
C MET A 86 -8.09 -5.57 -0.88
N MET A 87 -6.86 -5.63 -0.37
CA MET A 87 -6.56 -6.30 0.90
C MET A 87 -6.97 -5.48 2.12
N GLY A 88 -7.55 -4.29 1.96
CA GLY A 88 -8.08 -3.47 3.06
C GLY A 88 -7.05 -2.55 3.74
N LEU A 89 -5.88 -2.31 3.14
CA LEU A 89 -4.96 -1.29 3.62
C LEU A 89 -5.61 0.10 3.48
N VAL A 90 -5.53 0.89 4.54
CA VAL A 90 -5.95 2.29 4.58
C VAL A 90 -4.75 3.12 4.98
N VAL A 91 -4.45 4.16 4.20
CA VAL A 91 -3.38 5.11 4.47
C VAL A 91 -3.97 6.34 5.15
N PHE A 92 -3.59 6.56 6.41
CA PHE A 92 -4.04 7.73 7.16
C PHE A 92 -3.09 8.90 6.92
N LEU A 93 -3.62 10.03 6.49
CA LEU A 93 -2.83 11.22 6.15
C LEU A 93 -2.72 12.22 7.30
N GLY A 94 -3.41 11.95 8.41
CA GLY A 94 -3.36 12.74 9.64
C GLY A 94 -2.46 12.11 10.70
N HIS A 95 -2.18 12.90 11.75
CA HIS A 95 -1.62 12.42 13.02
C HIS A 95 -0.39 11.50 12.89
N GLY A 96 0.52 11.81 11.95
CA GLY A 96 1.73 11.02 11.72
C GLY A 96 1.47 9.60 11.23
N GLY A 97 0.40 9.37 10.45
CA GLY A 97 0.00 8.05 9.98
C GLY A 97 -1.08 7.38 10.86
N GLY A 98 -1.55 8.05 11.90
CA GLY A 98 -2.62 7.57 12.78
C GLY A 98 -4.02 7.87 12.25
N LYS A 99 -4.98 7.03 12.63
CA LYS A 99 -6.40 7.24 12.30
C LYS A 99 -6.91 8.55 12.88
N CYS A 100 -7.48 9.40 12.03
CA CYS A 100 -8.14 10.63 12.45
C CYS A 100 -9.55 10.32 12.99
N PRO A 101 -9.95 10.83 14.17
CA PRO A 101 -11.32 10.69 14.66
C PRO A 101 -12.36 11.37 13.76
N GLN A 102 -11.94 12.41 13.03
CA GLN A 102 -12.73 13.16 12.06
C GLN A 102 -12.28 12.86 10.62
N GLY A 103 -11.75 11.64 10.40
CA GLY A 103 -11.23 11.22 9.12
C GLY A 103 -12.27 11.24 8.01
N VAL A 104 -11.87 11.72 6.84
CA VAL A 104 -12.68 11.67 5.61
C VAL A 104 -12.06 10.62 4.69
N ARG A 105 -12.74 9.48 4.57
CA ARG A 105 -12.27 8.35 3.78
C ARG A 105 -12.54 8.56 2.30
N ASP A 106 -11.52 8.32 1.49
CA ASP A 106 -11.60 8.20 0.05
C ASP A 106 -11.18 6.79 -0.37
N ALA A 107 -12.15 5.99 -0.81
CA ALA A 107 -11.95 4.59 -1.15
C ALA A 107 -11.68 4.36 -2.65
N ASP A 108 -11.77 5.41 -3.47
CA ASP A 108 -11.61 5.35 -4.93
C ASP A 108 -10.50 6.31 -5.37
N PHE A 109 -9.33 6.20 -4.73
CA PHE A 109 -8.20 7.06 -5.01
C PHE A 109 -7.13 6.29 -5.79
N THR A 110 -6.65 6.89 -6.88
CA THR A 110 -5.59 6.29 -7.71
C THR A 110 -4.31 7.10 -7.64
N VAL A 111 -3.20 6.43 -7.35
CA VAL A 111 -1.85 7.00 -7.46
C VAL A 111 -1.20 6.47 -8.74
N LEU A 112 -0.69 7.39 -9.55
CA LEU A 112 0.05 7.07 -10.78
C LEU A 112 1.55 7.13 -10.49
N GLY A 113 2.20 5.97 -10.58
CA GLY A 113 3.65 5.84 -10.51
C GLY A 113 4.26 5.48 -11.85
N LEU A 114 5.59 5.41 -11.89
CA LEU A 114 6.33 4.98 -13.09
C LEU A 114 6.06 3.51 -13.44
N ASP A 115 5.69 2.70 -12.45
CA ASP A 115 5.34 1.29 -12.63
C ASP A 115 3.82 1.09 -12.90
N GLY A 116 3.06 2.17 -13.07
CA GLY A 116 1.65 2.16 -13.44
C GLY A 116 0.71 2.74 -12.38
N ALA A 117 -0.58 2.46 -12.52
CA ALA A 117 -1.60 2.91 -11.58
C ALA A 117 -1.69 1.99 -10.35
N HIS A 118 -2.03 2.60 -9.22
CA HIS A 118 -2.21 1.96 -7.91
C HIS A 118 -3.48 2.47 -7.25
N ASP A 119 -4.43 1.57 -7.03
CA ASP A 119 -5.62 1.90 -6.26
C ASP A 119 -5.27 1.87 -4.77
N VAL A 120 -5.56 2.97 -4.08
CA VAL A 120 -5.27 3.18 -2.67
C VAL A 120 -6.52 3.68 -1.95
N ILE A 121 -6.63 3.34 -0.67
CA ILE A 121 -7.65 3.92 0.20
C ILE A 121 -6.95 4.94 1.08
N LEU A 122 -7.36 6.20 0.98
CA LEU A 122 -6.84 7.28 1.80
C LEU A 122 -7.87 7.67 2.86
N ASP A 123 -7.37 8.08 4.02
CA ASP A 123 -8.18 8.68 5.09
C ASP A 123 -7.56 10.04 5.42
N PHE A 124 -8.23 11.09 4.94
CA PHE A 124 -7.79 12.47 5.10
C PHE A 124 -8.12 12.96 6.50
N CYS A 125 -7.21 13.72 7.11
CA CYS A 125 -7.47 14.42 8.35
C CYS A 125 -8.55 15.49 8.14
N GLY A 126 -9.65 15.40 8.89
CA GLY A 126 -10.75 16.36 8.88
C GLY A 126 -10.84 17.23 10.14
N CYS A 127 -9.81 17.26 10.98
CA CYS A 127 -9.78 18.16 12.14
C CYS A 127 -9.91 19.64 11.70
N PRO A 128 -10.44 20.53 12.57
CA PRO A 128 -10.64 21.95 12.22
C PRO A 128 -9.37 22.69 11.75
N GLU A 129 -8.21 22.29 12.28
CA GLU A 129 -6.89 22.85 11.94
C GLU A 129 -6.11 21.99 10.93
N ALA A 130 -6.76 21.00 10.31
CA ALA A 130 -6.10 20.12 9.36
C ALA A 130 -5.58 20.91 8.15
N PRO A 131 -4.39 20.58 7.63
CA PRO A 131 -3.91 21.13 6.37
C PRO A 131 -4.86 20.86 5.21
N THR A 132 -4.75 21.62 4.13
CA THR A 132 -5.53 21.36 2.92
C THR A 132 -5.28 19.95 2.37
N ARG A 133 -6.25 19.39 1.64
CA ARG A 133 -6.13 18.06 1.01
C ARG A 133 -4.82 17.89 0.22
N GLY A 134 -4.43 18.90 -0.55
CA GLY A 134 -3.19 18.91 -1.31
C GLY A 134 -1.95 18.84 -0.40
N MET A 135 -1.90 19.63 0.67
CA MET A 135 -0.79 19.58 1.63
C MET A 135 -0.69 18.24 2.37
N GLN A 136 -1.83 17.60 2.66
CA GLN A 136 -1.85 16.25 3.25
C GLN A 136 -1.29 15.19 2.30
N LEU A 137 -1.58 15.30 1.00
CA LEU A 137 -0.96 14.44 -0.04
C LEU A 137 0.55 14.70 -0.16
N GLU A 138 0.96 15.97 -0.16
CA GLU A 138 2.37 16.37 -0.26
C GLU A 138 3.20 15.86 0.93
N ALA A 139 2.60 15.78 2.13
CA ALA A 139 3.24 15.17 3.30
C ALA A 139 3.60 13.68 3.09
N MET A 140 2.89 13.00 2.20
CA MET A 140 3.17 11.63 1.75
C MET A 140 3.95 11.57 0.42
N ARG A 141 4.51 12.70 -0.03
CA ARG A 141 5.21 12.83 -1.32
C ARG A 141 4.33 12.47 -2.52
N LEU A 142 3.02 12.75 -2.42
CA LEU A 142 2.05 12.61 -3.51
C LEU A 142 1.65 13.99 -4.05
N HIS A 143 1.53 14.09 -5.37
CA HIS A 143 1.17 15.34 -6.05
C HIS A 143 -0.19 15.21 -6.73
N GLY A 144 -1.19 15.97 -6.27
CA GLY A 144 -2.53 15.93 -6.87
C GLY A 144 -2.53 16.14 -8.38
N TRP A 145 -3.36 15.39 -9.12
CA TRP A 145 -3.31 15.35 -10.58
C TRP A 145 -4.70 15.20 -11.21
N ARG A 146 -5.08 16.17 -12.06
CA ARG A 146 -6.34 16.24 -12.85
C ARG A 146 -7.65 16.27 -12.06
N SER A 147 -7.83 15.43 -11.04
CA SER A 147 -9.04 15.29 -10.23
C SER A 147 -8.71 15.31 -8.73
N GLU A 148 -9.74 15.32 -7.88
CA GLU A 148 -9.56 15.21 -6.43
C GLU A 148 -9.20 13.78 -5.97
N HIS A 149 -9.36 12.79 -6.84
CA HIS A 149 -9.19 11.34 -6.57
C HIS A 149 -7.95 10.74 -7.25
N THR A 150 -7.06 11.59 -7.77
CA THR A 150 -5.89 11.12 -8.49
C THR A 150 -4.66 11.93 -8.10
N ALA A 151 -3.54 11.25 -7.86
CA ALA A 151 -2.25 11.86 -7.63
C ALA A 151 -1.15 11.15 -8.42
N LEU A 152 -0.02 11.82 -8.57
CA LEU A 152 1.24 11.24 -8.99
C LEU A 152 2.07 10.89 -7.76
N ASP A 153 2.81 9.80 -7.79
CA ASP A 153 3.93 9.65 -6.88
C ASP A 153 5.03 10.67 -7.20
N PHE A 154 5.99 10.81 -6.27
CA PHE A 154 7.09 11.76 -6.43
C PHE A 154 7.93 11.51 -7.69
N GLU A 155 8.22 10.25 -8.02
CA GLU A 155 9.10 9.92 -9.15
C GLU A 155 8.42 10.23 -10.49
N MET A 156 7.13 9.91 -10.61
CA MET A 156 6.31 10.24 -11.77
C MET A 156 6.11 11.75 -11.89
N ALA A 157 5.90 12.47 -10.79
CA ALA A 157 5.82 13.93 -10.80
C ALA A 157 7.13 14.54 -11.34
N ARG A 158 8.28 14.14 -10.79
CA ARG A 158 9.60 14.60 -11.24
C ARG A 158 9.85 14.27 -12.72
N TYR A 159 9.59 13.03 -13.12
CA TYR A 159 9.75 12.59 -14.51
C TYR A 159 8.95 13.46 -15.49
N ARG A 160 7.71 13.83 -15.13
CA ARG A 160 6.88 14.71 -15.96
C ARG A 160 7.37 16.15 -15.97
N GLU A 161 7.91 16.64 -14.86
CA GLU A 161 8.54 17.97 -14.78
C GLU A 161 9.74 18.07 -15.70
N ASP A 162 10.62 17.08 -15.69
CA ASP A 162 11.80 17.01 -16.56
C ASP A 162 11.43 16.99 -18.04
N LEU A 163 10.26 16.41 -18.37
CA LEU A 163 9.71 16.41 -19.73
C LEU A 163 8.92 17.67 -20.09
N GLY A 164 8.77 18.64 -19.18
CA GLY A 164 7.95 19.84 -19.40
C GLY A 164 6.44 19.55 -19.49
N LEU A 165 5.99 18.41 -18.97
CA LEU A 165 4.60 17.92 -19.09
C LEU A 165 3.71 18.25 -17.88
N ILE A 166 4.22 19.01 -16.89
CA ILE A 166 3.40 19.58 -15.82
C ILE A 166 2.99 20.99 -16.22
N THR A 167 1.82 21.11 -16.85
CA THR A 167 1.14 22.40 -16.94
C THR A 167 0.55 22.71 -15.58
N ARG A 168 1.21 23.59 -14.80
CA ARG A 168 0.59 24.12 -13.57
C ARG A 168 -0.77 24.70 -13.95
N GLN A 169 -1.86 24.18 -13.38
CA GLN A 169 -3.16 24.85 -13.53
C GLN A 169 -2.99 26.29 -13.01
N PRO A 170 -3.45 27.31 -13.76
CA PRO A 170 -3.41 28.67 -13.26
C PRO A 170 -4.30 28.71 -12.01
N GLN A 171 -3.71 29.01 -10.86
CA GLN A 171 -4.46 29.31 -9.65
C GLN A 171 -5.44 30.44 -10.00
N LYS A 172 -6.75 30.18 -9.86
CA LYS A 172 -7.77 31.22 -9.98
C LYS A 172 -7.44 32.29 -8.94
N LYS A 173 -6.85 33.41 -9.38
CA LYS A 173 -6.58 34.57 -8.53
C LYS A 173 -7.93 34.97 -7.92
N LYS A 174 -8.10 34.80 -6.60
CA LYS A 174 -9.26 35.33 -5.88
C LYS A 174 -9.25 36.84 -6.12
N ALA A 175 -10.24 37.34 -6.85
CA ALA A 175 -10.40 38.78 -7.07
C ALA A 175 -10.54 39.45 -5.69
N ARG A 176 -9.58 40.33 -5.36
CA ARG A 176 -9.72 41.28 -4.25
C ARG A 176 -10.90 42.18 -4.59
N LYS A 177 -12.05 41.99 -3.93
CA LYS A 177 -13.20 42.88 -4.02
C LYS A 177 -12.87 44.16 -3.25
N GLY A 178 -12.25 45.11 -3.94
CA GLY A 178 -11.94 46.45 -3.44
C GLY A 178 -13.18 47.35 -3.45
N GLU A 179 -13.46 47.89 -2.25
CA GLU A 179 -13.89 49.26 -1.97
C GLU A 179 -15.19 49.79 -2.59
N ARG A 180 -16.24 49.83 -1.75
CA ARG A 180 -17.37 50.76 -1.90
C ARG A 180 -16.85 52.19 -1.65
N LYS A 181 -16.81 53.01 -2.69
CA LYS A 181 -16.75 54.47 -2.51
C LYS A 181 -18.14 54.98 -2.14
N THR A 182 -18.31 55.39 -0.88
CA THR A 182 -19.31 56.38 -0.48
C THR A 182 -18.92 57.72 -1.10
N VAL A 183 -19.75 58.25 -1.98
CA VAL A 183 -19.73 59.66 -2.35
C VAL A 183 -20.86 60.32 -1.57
N VAL A 184 -20.49 61.09 -0.56
CA VAL A 184 -21.30 62.13 0.05
C VAL A 184 -21.03 63.40 -0.75
N SER A 185 -22.09 64.00 -1.29
CA SER A 185 -22.39 65.44 -1.47
C SER A 185 -23.35 65.62 -2.63
#